data_AF-Q5NVA4-F1
#
_entry.id   AF-Q5NVA4-F1
#
_cell.length_a   1.000
_cell.length_b   1.000
_cell.length_c   1.000
_cell.angle_alpha   90.00
_cell.angle_beta   90.00
_cell.angle_gamma   90.00
#
_symmetry.space_group_name_H-M   'P 1'
#
loop_
_entity.id
_entity.type
_entity.pdbx_description
1 polymer ?
#
loop_
_entity_poly.entity_id
_entity_poly.type
_entity_poly.pdbx_seq_one_letter_code
_entity_poly.pdbx_strand_id
1 'polypeptide(L)'
;MSHRKFSAPRHGSLGFLPRKRSSRHRGKVKSFPKDDPSKPVHLTAFLGYKAGMTHIVREVDRPGSKVNKKEVVEAVTIVETPPMVVVGIVGYVETPRGLRTFKTVFAEHISDECKRRFYKNWHKSKKKAFTKYCKKWQDEDGKKQLEKDFSSMKKYCQVIRVIAHTQMRLLPLRQKKAHLMEIQVNGGTVAEKLDWARERLE
;
A
#
# COMPACT_ATOMS: atom_id res chain seq x y z
N MET A 1 -48.37 -23.21 -5.40
CA MET A 1 -46.99 -23.69 -5.59
C MET A 1 -46.62 -24.60 -4.42
N SER A 2 -46.15 -25.82 -4.69
CA SER A 2 -45.69 -26.75 -3.64
C SER A 2 -44.38 -26.25 -3.04
N HIS A 3 -44.21 -26.41 -1.72
CA HIS A 3 -43.00 -26.01 -1.01
C HIS A 3 -41.87 -27.02 -1.25
N ARG A 4 -40.63 -26.62 -0.93
CA ARG A 4 -39.46 -27.48 -1.07
C ARG A 4 -39.56 -28.68 -0.10
N LYS A 5 -39.52 -29.91 -0.64
CA LYS A 5 -39.72 -31.16 0.12
C LYS A 5 -38.61 -31.51 1.13
N PHE A 6 -37.35 -31.16 0.84
CA PHE A 6 -36.20 -31.36 1.73
C PHE A 6 -35.35 -30.10 1.77
N SER A 7 -34.88 -29.71 2.94
CA SER A 7 -33.96 -28.58 3.09
C SER A 7 -32.61 -28.89 2.43
N ALA A 8 -31.92 -27.86 1.93
CA ALA A 8 -30.50 -27.98 1.64
C ALA A 8 -29.79 -26.65 1.93
N PRO A 9 -28.47 -26.69 2.16
CA PRO A 9 -27.67 -25.49 2.33
C PRO A 9 -27.77 -24.55 1.13
N ARG A 10 -27.54 -23.26 1.38
CA ARG A 10 -27.47 -22.26 0.33
C ARG A 10 -26.21 -22.48 -0.53
N HIS A 11 -26.37 -22.49 -1.85
CA HIS A 11 -25.23 -22.47 -2.76
C HIS A 11 -24.58 -21.08 -2.85
N GLY A 12 -23.43 -20.95 -2.22
CA GLY A 12 -22.58 -19.77 -2.28
C GLY A 12 -22.93 -18.67 -1.27
N SER A 13 -21.91 -17.95 -0.84
CA SER A 13 -22.04 -16.84 0.12
C SER A 13 -22.55 -15.56 -0.55
N LEU A 14 -23.50 -14.89 0.13
CA LEU A 14 -24.02 -13.57 -0.24
C LEU A 14 -23.01 -12.44 0.01
N GLY A 15 -22.01 -12.64 0.88
CA GLY A 15 -21.00 -11.63 1.21
C GLY A 15 -20.06 -11.30 0.05
N PHE A 16 -20.00 -12.15 -0.98
CA PHE A 16 -19.22 -11.92 -2.20
C PHE A 16 -20.07 -11.42 -3.38
N LEU A 17 -21.30 -10.96 -3.13
CA LEU A 17 -22.06 -10.20 -4.11
C LEU A 17 -21.67 -8.72 -4.06
N PRO A 18 -21.64 -8.02 -5.21
CA PRO A 18 -21.84 -8.52 -6.56
C PRO A 18 -20.60 -9.22 -7.14
N ARG A 19 -20.79 -10.34 -7.84
CA ARG A 19 -19.73 -11.06 -8.57
C ARG A 19 -19.42 -10.37 -9.90
N LYS A 20 -18.71 -9.25 -9.83
CA LYS A 20 -18.32 -8.42 -10.98
C LYS A 20 -16.80 -8.27 -11.08
N ARG A 21 -16.32 -7.83 -12.26
CA ARG A 21 -14.89 -7.54 -12.47
C ARG A 21 -14.42 -6.46 -11.49
N SER A 22 -13.24 -6.64 -10.92
CA SER A 22 -12.62 -5.62 -10.05
C SER A 22 -12.36 -4.33 -10.83
N SER A 23 -12.56 -3.18 -10.18
CA SER A 23 -12.29 -1.86 -10.79
C SER A 23 -10.79 -1.55 -10.89
N ARG A 24 -9.97 -2.22 -10.08
CA ARG A 24 -8.52 -2.06 -10.05
C ARG A 24 -7.88 -3.40 -10.41
N HIS A 25 -6.78 -3.36 -11.17
CA HIS A 25 -5.98 -4.55 -11.48
C HIS A 25 -5.35 -5.18 -10.24
N ARG A 26 -5.20 -4.40 -9.16
CA ARG A 26 -4.67 -4.84 -7.88
C ARG A 26 -5.70 -4.69 -6.77
N GLY A 27 -5.50 -5.43 -5.69
CA GLY A 27 -6.22 -5.22 -4.43
C GLY A 27 -6.01 -3.81 -3.88
N LYS A 28 -7.07 -3.20 -3.36
CA LYS A 28 -6.99 -1.98 -2.53
C LYS A 28 -7.27 -2.40 -1.10
N VAL A 29 -6.34 -2.09 -0.19
CA VAL A 29 -6.59 -2.22 1.25
C VAL A 29 -7.68 -1.22 1.64
N LYS A 30 -8.81 -1.73 2.14
CA LYS A 30 -9.94 -0.89 2.60
C LYS A 30 -9.81 -0.51 4.07
N SER A 31 -9.26 -1.41 4.88
CA SER A 31 -9.01 -1.23 6.31
C SER A 31 -7.58 -1.67 6.59
N PHE A 32 -6.80 -0.79 7.21
CA PHE A 32 -5.47 -1.12 7.73
C PHE A 32 -5.59 -1.64 9.16
N PRO A 33 -4.54 -2.29 9.70
CA PRO A 33 -4.46 -2.61 11.11
C PRO A 33 -4.70 -1.37 11.97
N LYS A 34 -5.38 -1.55 13.11
CA LYS A 34 -5.55 -0.47 14.09
C LYS A 34 -4.19 0.00 14.56
N ASP A 35 -4.08 1.30 14.72
CA ASP A 35 -2.86 1.94 15.17
C ASP A 35 -2.68 1.76 16.68
N ASP A 36 -1.43 1.57 17.09
CA ASP A 36 -1.02 1.34 18.47
C ASP A 36 0.22 2.20 18.75
N PRO A 37 0.06 3.37 19.38
CA PRO A 37 1.15 4.31 19.59
C PRO A 37 2.30 3.78 20.44
N SER A 38 2.08 2.70 21.22
CA SER A 38 3.12 2.09 22.06
C SER A 38 4.21 1.36 21.27
N LYS A 39 3.92 0.99 20.01
CA LYS A 39 4.83 0.24 19.15
C LYS A 39 5.74 1.17 18.36
N PRO A 40 6.94 0.71 17.95
CA PRO A 40 7.79 1.47 17.05
C PRO A 40 7.09 1.73 15.71
N VAL A 41 7.48 2.83 15.05
CA VAL A 41 6.95 3.22 13.75
C VAL A 41 7.22 2.13 12.70
N HIS A 42 6.17 1.64 12.05
CA HIS A 42 6.25 0.57 11.05
C HIS A 42 5.22 0.72 9.92
N LEU A 43 5.50 0.09 8.78
CA LEU A 43 4.59 0.00 7.65
C LEU A 43 3.63 -1.18 7.81
N THR A 44 2.38 -0.98 7.37
CA THR A 44 1.33 -2.00 7.55
C THR A 44 1.05 -2.86 6.32
N ALA A 45 1.68 -2.58 5.18
CA ALA A 45 1.41 -3.27 3.93
C ALA A 45 2.60 -3.21 2.97
N PHE A 46 2.62 -4.14 2.02
CA PHE A 46 3.62 -4.22 0.97
C PHE A 46 2.97 -4.70 -0.34
N LEU A 47 3.61 -4.42 -1.48
CA LEU A 47 3.20 -4.96 -2.79
C LEU A 47 4.20 -6.01 -3.26
N GLY A 48 3.70 -7.22 -3.50
CA GLY A 48 4.44 -8.28 -4.16
C GLY A 48 3.75 -8.76 -5.43
N TYR A 49 4.48 -9.55 -6.20
CA TYR A 49 4.06 -10.17 -7.46
C TYR A 49 4.15 -11.68 -7.31
N LYS A 50 3.05 -12.39 -7.56
CA LYS A 50 3.06 -13.86 -7.50
C LYS A 50 3.96 -14.39 -8.62
N ALA A 51 5.08 -15.01 -8.24
CA ALA A 51 6.04 -15.60 -9.18
C ALA A 51 5.70 -17.05 -9.50
N GLY A 52 5.14 -17.78 -8.52
CA GLY A 52 4.80 -19.19 -8.71
C GLY A 52 4.31 -19.84 -7.42
N MET A 53 4.32 -21.17 -7.42
CA MET A 53 3.97 -22.00 -6.28
C MET A 53 4.90 -23.21 -6.25
N THR A 54 5.35 -23.58 -5.06
CA THR A 54 6.16 -24.79 -4.82
C THR A 54 5.63 -25.50 -3.58
N HIS A 55 6.29 -26.56 -3.14
CA HIS A 55 6.07 -27.18 -1.85
C HIS A 55 7.34 -27.07 -0.99
N ILE A 56 7.16 -27.00 0.31
CA ILE A 56 8.24 -27.13 1.30
C ILE A 56 7.98 -28.34 2.17
N VAL A 57 9.04 -28.89 2.71
CA VAL A 57 8.96 -29.84 3.82
C VAL A 57 9.29 -29.07 5.08
N ARG A 58 8.43 -29.16 6.10
CA ARG A 58 8.73 -28.63 7.43
C ARG A 58 8.26 -29.57 8.52
N GLU A 59 8.95 -29.55 9.65
CA GLU A 59 8.47 -30.21 10.86
C GLU A 59 7.28 -29.43 11.45
N VAL A 60 6.24 -30.15 11.86
CA VAL A 60 5.05 -29.56 12.48
C VAL A 60 5.18 -29.56 14.00
N ASP A 61 5.20 -28.38 14.61
CA ASP A 61 5.09 -28.21 16.05
C ASP A 61 3.65 -27.82 16.44
N ARG A 62 2.85 -28.84 16.76
CA ARG A 62 1.45 -28.72 17.20
C ARG A 62 1.13 -29.83 18.21
N PRO A 63 1.36 -29.61 19.52
CA PRO A 63 1.03 -30.58 20.56
C PRO A 63 -0.43 -31.07 20.45
N GLY A 64 -0.64 -32.38 20.59
CA GLY A 64 -1.95 -33.02 20.45
C GLY A 64 -2.32 -33.45 19.02
N SER A 65 -1.55 -33.04 18.00
CA SER A 65 -1.73 -33.50 16.63
C SER A 65 -1.01 -34.83 16.36
N LYS A 66 -1.60 -35.71 15.54
CA LYS A 66 -0.96 -36.96 15.07
C LYS A 66 0.29 -36.71 14.21
N VAL A 67 0.42 -35.49 13.68
CA VAL A 67 1.56 -35.04 12.86
C VAL A 67 2.56 -34.19 13.65
N ASN A 68 2.42 -34.07 14.98
CA ASN A 68 3.39 -33.35 15.79
C ASN A 68 4.78 -33.99 15.67
N LYS A 69 5.82 -33.17 15.52
CA LYS A 69 7.22 -33.59 15.32
C LYS A 69 7.44 -34.52 14.11
N LYS A 70 6.62 -34.37 13.07
CA LYS A 70 6.76 -35.07 11.80
C LYS A 70 6.92 -34.07 10.67
N GLU A 71 7.63 -34.50 9.64
CA GLU A 71 7.74 -33.77 8.38
C GLU A 71 6.41 -33.80 7.63
N VAL A 72 5.95 -32.64 7.20
CA VAL A 72 4.76 -32.48 6.36
C VAL A 72 5.13 -31.64 5.15
N VAL A 73 4.62 -32.07 4.00
CA VAL A 73 4.71 -31.32 2.75
C VAL A 73 3.60 -30.27 2.71
N GLU A 74 3.98 -29.00 2.69
CA GLU A 74 3.03 -27.87 2.61
C GLU A 74 3.25 -27.09 1.31
N ALA A 75 2.15 -26.76 0.62
CA ALA A 75 2.22 -25.96 -0.58
C ALA A 75 2.38 -24.47 -0.23
N VAL A 76 3.36 -23.81 -0.86
CA VAL A 76 3.70 -22.40 -0.61
C VAL A 76 3.68 -21.58 -1.89
N THR A 77 3.23 -20.34 -1.79
CA THR A 77 3.26 -19.40 -2.91
C THR A 77 4.52 -18.55 -2.84
N ILE A 78 5.29 -18.50 -3.93
CA ILE A 78 6.46 -17.63 -4.04
C ILE A 78 5.99 -16.27 -4.53
N VAL A 79 6.28 -15.23 -3.76
CA VAL A 79 5.93 -13.84 -4.08
C VAL A 79 7.21 -13.03 -4.19
N GLU A 80 7.50 -12.53 -5.40
CA GLU A 80 8.61 -11.62 -5.65
C GLU A 80 8.24 -10.22 -5.13
N THR A 81 9.11 -9.67 -4.29
CA THR A 81 8.86 -8.45 -3.52
C THR A 81 9.99 -7.44 -3.78
N PRO A 82 10.01 -6.78 -4.96
CA PRO A 82 11.05 -5.80 -5.24
C PRO A 82 10.93 -4.64 -4.24
N PRO A 83 12.04 -4.00 -3.86
CA PRO A 83 12.02 -2.85 -2.97
C PRO A 83 11.01 -1.78 -3.43
N MET A 84 10.31 -1.22 -2.46
CA MET A 84 9.34 -0.15 -2.70
C MET A 84 9.97 1.20 -2.37
N VAL A 85 9.72 2.18 -3.24
CA VAL A 85 10.20 3.56 -3.06
C VAL A 85 9.04 4.41 -2.56
N VAL A 86 9.28 5.15 -1.48
CA VAL A 86 8.31 6.10 -0.92
C VAL A 86 8.47 7.44 -1.63
N VAL A 87 7.43 7.84 -2.36
CA VAL A 87 7.45 9.05 -3.21
C VAL A 87 6.53 10.15 -2.70
N GLY A 88 5.81 9.91 -1.61
CA GLY A 88 4.93 10.90 -1.03
C GLY A 88 4.37 10.50 0.33
N ILE A 89 3.76 11.47 0.99
CA ILE A 89 3.11 11.35 2.29
C ILE A 89 1.73 11.99 2.17
N VAL A 90 0.71 11.31 2.67
CA VAL A 90 -0.67 11.78 2.74
C VAL A 90 -1.09 11.82 4.20
N GLY A 91 -1.57 12.99 4.62
CA GLY A 91 -2.16 13.19 5.93
C GLY A 91 -3.66 13.05 5.84
N TYR A 92 -4.25 12.33 6.77
CA TYR A 92 -5.68 12.17 6.91
C TYR A 92 -6.16 12.81 8.20
N VAL A 93 -7.22 13.61 8.06
CA VAL A 93 -7.97 14.17 9.17
C VAL A 93 -9.25 13.36 9.39
N GLU A 94 -9.53 13.03 10.64
CA GLU A 94 -10.79 12.41 11.03
C GLU A 94 -11.90 13.46 11.01
N THR A 95 -12.97 13.14 10.27
CA THR A 95 -14.18 13.94 10.23
C THR A 95 -15.35 13.05 10.62
N PRO A 96 -16.52 13.62 11.00
CA PRO A 96 -17.71 12.81 11.32
C PRO A 96 -18.17 11.90 10.15
N ARG A 97 -17.72 12.17 8.92
CA ARG A 97 -18.01 11.35 7.72
C ARG A 97 -16.88 10.34 7.40
N GLY A 98 -15.91 10.19 8.28
CA GLY A 98 -14.72 9.36 8.11
C GLY A 98 -13.44 10.15 7.81
N LEU A 99 -12.39 9.43 7.43
CA LEU A 99 -11.08 10.00 7.14
C LEU A 99 -11.11 10.78 5.81
N ARG A 100 -10.73 12.06 5.85
CA ARG A 100 -10.57 12.91 4.67
C ARG A 100 -9.09 13.21 4.44
N THR A 101 -8.66 13.16 3.18
CA THR A 101 -7.30 13.60 2.79
C THR A 101 -7.15 15.08 3.10
N PHE A 102 -6.17 15.42 3.95
CA PHE A 102 -5.88 16.80 4.33
C PHE A 102 -4.86 17.43 3.38
N LYS A 103 -3.64 16.89 3.36
CA LYS A 103 -2.55 17.33 2.48
C LYS A 103 -1.79 16.13 1.93
N THR A 104 -1.21 16.31 0.76
CA THR A 104 -0.31 15.34 0.13
C THR A 104 0.99 16.04 -0.21
N VAL A 105 2.09 15.55 0.35
CA VAL A 105 3.44 16.01 0.04
C VAL A 105 4.10 14.94 -0.82
N PHE A 106 4.72 15.34 -1.93
CA PHE A 106 5.50 14.42 -2.77
C PHE A 106 6.99 14.68 -2.58
N ALA A 107 7.81 13.69 -2.91
CA ALA A 107 9.25 13.82 -2.87
C ALA A 107 9.79 14.76 -3.95
N GLU A 108 11.06 15.16 -3.81
CA GLU A 108 11.76 15.97 -4.80
C GLU A 108 12.01 15.16 -6.08
N HIS A 109 12.50 13.92 -5.96
CA HIS A 109 12.97 13.15 -7.10
C HIS A 109 12.07 11.95 -7.42
N ILE A 110 11.01 12.21 -8.19
CA ILE A 110 10.11 11.13 -8.61
C ILE A 110 10.65 10.38 -9.82
N SER A 111 10.83 9.07 -9.67
CA SER A 111 11.26 8.14 -10.72
C SER A 111 10.36 8.15 -11.96
N ASP A 112 10.95 7.89 -13.12
CA ASP A 112 10.22 7.80 -14.39
C ASP A 112 9.17 6.66 -14.42
N GLU A 113 9.41 5.59 -13.68
CA GLU A 113 8.44 4.48 -13.54
C GLU A 113 7.18 4.92 -12.78
N CYS A 114 7.36 5.76 -11.77
CA CYS A 114 6.26 6.38 -11.05
C CYS A 114 5.55 7.41 -11.94
N LYS A 115 6.29 8.28 -12.65
CA LYS A 115 5.71 9.24 -13.61
C LYS A 115 4.89 8.55 -14.70
N ARG A 116 5.31 7.38 -15.19
CA ARG A 116 4.54 6.53 -16.11
C ARG A 116 3.15 6.18 -15.57
N ARG A 117 2.95 6.17 -14.25
CA ARG A 117 1.64 5.88 -13.65
C ARG A 117 0.58 6.91 -14.03
N PHE A 118 1.00 8.17 -14.17
CA PHE A 118 0.16 9.34 -14.42
C PHE A 118 -0.15 9.57 -15.91
N TYR A 119 0.43 8.77 -16.80
CA TYR A 119 0.12 8.80 -18.23
C TYR A 119 -0.53 7.49 -18.68
N LYS A 120 -1.54 7.62 -19.56
CA LYS A 120 -2.03 6.48 -20.35
C LYS A 120 -1.03 6.18 -21.48
N ASN A 121 -0.69 7.20 -22.26
CA ASN A 121 0.26 7.10 -23.38
C ASN A 121 1.58 7.79 -23.03
N TRP A 122 2.51 7.08 -22.40
CA TRP A 122 3.80 7.64 -21.96
C TRP A 122 4.69 8.12 -23.11
N HIS A 123 4.75 7.35 -24.21
CA HIS A 123 5.68 7.64 -25.32
C HIS A 123 5.25 8.85 -26.15
N LYS A 124 3.95 9.14 -26.22
CA LYS A 124 3.39 10.30 -26.94
C LYS A 124 3.25 11.55 -26.05
N SER A 125 3.55 11.46 -24.76
CA SER A 125 3.37 12.58 -23.84
C SER A 125 4.63 13.42 -23.69
N LYS A 126 4.46 14.68 -23.28
CA LYS A 126 5.57 15.60 -22.96
C LYS A 126 6.27 15.27 -21.63
N LYS A 127 5.81 14.23 -20.89
CA LYS A 127 6.37 13.75 -19.61
C LYS A 127 6.59 14.84 -18.53
N LYS A 128 5.74 15.88 -18.50
CA LYS A 128 5.81 17.00 -17.55
C LYS A 128 5.18 16.75 -16.18
N ALA A 129 4.89 15.51 -15.80
CA ALA A 129 4.32 15.20 -14.49
C ALA A 129 5.32 15.57 -13.38
N PHE A 130 4.84 16.26 -12.35
CA PHE A 130 5.61 16.72 -11.18
C PHE A 130 6.74 17.71 -11.44
N THR A 131 7.03 18.13 -12.67
CA THR A 131 8.17 19.03 -12.95
C THR A 131 8.10 20.36 -12.21
N LYS A 132 6.91 20.97 -12.08
CA LYS A 132 6.71 22.19 -11.28
C LYS A 132 6.78 21.92 -9.78
N TYR A 133 6.39 20.73 -9.35
CA TYR A 133 6.38 20.37 -7.93
C TYR A 133 7.80 20.11 -7.43
N CYS A 134 8.62 19.39 -8.20
CA CYS A 134 10.03 19.14 -7.88
C CYS A 134 10.80 20.46 -7.70
N LYS A 135 10.51 21.49 -8.52
CA LYS A 135 11.12 22.82 -8.38
C LYS A 135 10.83 23.48 -7.02
N LYS A 136 9.69 23.20 -6.39
CA LYS A 136 9.38 23.75 -5.06
C LYS A 136 10.34 23.29 -3.97
N TRP A 137 10.97 22.14 -4.13
CA TRP A 137 11.98 21.67 -3.18
C TRP A 137 13.31 22.43 -3.34
N GLN A 138 13.53 23.08 -4.48
CA GLN A 138 14.72 23.86 -4.79
C GLN A 138 14.54 25.33 -4.41
N ASP A 139 13.34 25.88 -4.64
CA ASP A 139 13.00 27.27 -4.32
C ASP A 139 12.83 27.48 -2.81
N GLU A 140 13.40 28.55 -2.26
CA GLU A 140 13.32 28.87 -0.82
C GLU A 140 11.88 29.09 -0.33
N ASP A 141 11.04 29.76 -1.13
CA ASP A 141 9.63 29.95 -0.81
C ASP A 141 8.83 28.64 -0.88
N GLY A 142 9.24 27.72 -1.77
CA GLY A 142 8.65 26.40 -1.89
C GLY A 142 8.97 25.52 -0.69
N LYS A 143 10.22 25.54 -0.20
CA LYS A 143 10.61 24.87 1.05
C LYS A 143 9.83 25.38 2.25
N LYS A 144 9.68 26.70 2.40
CA LYS A 144 8.84 27.29 3.46
C LYS A 144 7.38 26.83 3.37
N GLN A 145 6.84 26.68 2.16
CA GLN A 145 5.49 26.14 1.97
C GLN A 145 5.42 24.67 2.41
N LEU A 146 6.41 23.84 2.06
CA LEU A 146 6.46 22.43 2.45
C LEU A 146 6.58 22.27 3.97
N GLU A 147 7.40 23.08 4.64
CA GLU A 147 7.52 23.07 6.10
C GLU A 147 6.21 23.47 6.80
N LYS A 148 5.49 24.46 6.26
CA LYS A 148 4.13 24.80 6.71
C LYS A 148 3.16 23.63 6.51
N ASP A 149 3.28 22.91 5.40
CA ASP A 149 2.46 21.73 5.13
C ASP A 149 2.76 20.60 6.12
N PHE A 150 4.03 20.29 6.39
CA PHE A 150 4.43 19.33 7.41
C PHE A 150 3.96 19.72 8.81
N SER A 151 4.11 20.99 9.19
CA SER A 151 3.64 21.51 10.48
C SER A 151 2.12 21.38 10.62
N SER A 152 1.38 21.69 9.55
CA SER A 152 -0.07 21.50 9.50
C SER A 152 -0.45 20.02 9.63
N MET A 153 0.32 19.12 9.01
CA MET A 153 0.08 17.68 9.09
C MET A 153 0.31 17.15 10.51
N LYS A 154 1.39 17.57 11.19
CA LYS A 154 1.63 17.21 12.61
C LYS A 154 0.49 17.64 13.52
N LYS A 155 -0.10 18.82 13.27
CA LYS A 155 -1.14 19.42 14.12
C LYS A 155 -2.53 18.81 13.90
N TYR A 156 -2.93 18.61 12.65
CA TYR A 156 -4.34 18.31 12.32
C TYR A 156 -4.59 16.86 11.91
N CYS A 157 -3.58 16.12 11.46
CA CYS A 157 -3.80 14.76 10.97
C CYS A 157 -3.74 13.75 12.12
N GLN A 158 -4.67 12.80 12.12
CA GLN A 158 -4.66 11.67 13.05
C GLN A 158 -3.95 10.47 12.42
N VAL A 159 -4.02 10.33 11.09
CA VAL A 159 -3.45 9.19 10.37
C VAL A 159 -2.52 9.68 9.28
N ILE A 160 -1.30 9.14 9.26
CA ILE A 160 -0.31 9.37 8.21
C ILE A 160 -0.21 8.12 7.33
N ARG A 161 -0.19 8.32 6.02
CA ARG A 161 0.06 7.27 5.03
C ARG A 161 1.19 7.68 4.11
N VAL A 162 2.05 6.75 3.74
CA VAL A 162 3.03 6.95 2.69
C VAL A 162 2.48 6.49 1.35
N ILE A 163 2.77 7.24 0.30
CA ILE A 163 2.57 6.82 -1.09
C ILE A 163 3.86 6.13 -1.51
N ALA A 164 3.77 4.82 -1.71
CA ALA A 164 4.89 4.02 -2.15
C ALA A 164 4.60 3.38 -3.51
N HIS A 165 5.62 3.25 -4.36
CA HIS A 165 5.51 2.47 -5.59
C HIS A 165 6.50 1.33 -5.63
N THR A 166 6.14 0.30 -6.38
CA THR A 166 7.04 -0.81 -6.72
C THR A 166 8.01 -0.41 -7.82
N GLN A 167 9.19 -1.04 -7.84
CA GLN A 167 10.16 -0.93 -8.92
C GLN A 167 9.93 -2.06 -9.93
N MET A 168 9.22 -1.75 -11.01
CA MET A 168 8.79 -2.77 -11.97
C MET A 168 9.91 -3.23 -12.91
N ARG A 169 10.94 -2.39 -13.12
CA ARG A 169 12.08 -2.76 -13.97
C ARG A 169 12.98 -3.84 -13.39
N LEU A 170 12.94 -4.03 -12.07
CA LEU A 170 13.68 -5.11 -11.42
C LEU A 170 13.08 -6.49 -11.72
N LEU A 171 11.79 -6.52 -12.02
CA LEU A 171 11.09 -7.75 -12.37
C LEU A 171 11.34 -8.11 -13.84
N PRO A 172 11.43 -9.40 -14.19
CA PRO A 172 11.56 -9.86 -15.58
C PRO A 172 10.22 -9.78 -16.36
N LEU A 173 9.48 -8.68 -16.17
CA LEU A 173 8.19 -8.43 -16.79
C LEU A 173 8.30 -7.32 -17.83
N ARG A 174 7.49 -7.41 -18.91
CA ARG A 174 7.45 -6.36 -19.95
C ARG A 174 6.91 -5.02 -19.44
N GLN A 175 6.18 -5.02 -18.33
CA GLN A 175 5.54 -3.84 -17.78
C GLN A 175 6.56 -2.93 -17.09
N LYS A 176 6.68 -1.68 -17.56
CA LYS A 176 7.55 -0.64 -16.95
C LYS A 176 6.80 0.37 -16.08
N LYS A 177 5.49 0.20 -15.91
CA LYS A 177 4.59 1.15 -15.22
C LYS A 177 4.45 0.73 -13.76
N ALA A 178 4.97 1.55 -12.85
CA ALA A 178 4.95 1.24 -11.42
C ALA A 178 3.53 1.18 -10.84
N HIS A 179 3.35 0.34 -9.82
CA HIS A 179 2.11 0.28 -9.05
C HIS A 179 2.25 1.13 -7.78
N LEU A 180 1.53 2.27 -7.73
CA LEU A 180 1.50 3.22 -6.60
C LEU A 180 0.45 2.88 -5.55
N MET A 181 0.76 2.53 -4.32
CA MET A 181 -0.21 2.33 -3.24
C MET A 181 0.00 3.33 -2.10
N GLU A 182 -1.05 3.57 -1.33
CA GLU A 182 -0.90 4.16 0.01
C GLU A 182 -0.68 3.02 1.01
N ILE A 183 0.27 3.20 1.92
CA ILE A 183 0.52 2.31 3.06
C ILE A 183 0.35 3.15 4.32
N GLN A 184 -0.41 2.67 5.29
CA GLN A 184 -0.54 3.36 6.57
C GLN A 184 0.72 3.16 7.40
N VAL A 185 1.15 4.24 8.06
CA VAL A 185 2.25 4.22 9.02
C VAL A 185 1.62 4.12 10.40
N ASN A 186 1.95 3.05 11.13
CA ASN A 186 1.45 2.79 12.48
C ASN A 186 2.61 2.83 13.49
N GLY A 187 2.28 2.99 14.78
CA GLY A 187 3.25 3.08 15.87
C GLY A 187 3.75 4.50 16.11
N GLY A 188 4.13 4.79 17.36
CA GLY A 188 4.61 6.10 17.78
C GLY A 188 3.57 7.23 17.68
N THR A 189 4.04 8.44 17.93
CA THR A 189 3.22 9.66 17.80
C THR A 189 3.06 10.07 16.33
N VAL A 190 2.06 10.92 16.03
CA VAL A 190 1.85 11.43 14.66
C VAL A 190 3.08 12.18 14.13
N ALA A 191 3.78 12.90 15.00
CA ALA A 191 5.00 13.61 14.65
C ALA A 191 6.12 12.63 14.26
N GLU A 192 6.36 11.60 15.07
CA GLU A 192 7.34 10.54 14.78
C GLU A 192 7.03 9.82 13.47
N LYS A 193 5.77 9.52 13.19
CA LYS A 193 5.36 8.90 11.91
C LYS A 193 5.69 9.78 10.72
N LEU A 194 5.46 11.09 10.86
CA LEU A 194 5.72 12.05 9.79
C LEU A 194 7.22 12.21 9.56
N ASP A 195 8.00 12.28 10.64
CA ASP A 195 9.45 12.43 10.57
C ASP A 195 10.09 11.16 10.00
N TRP A 196 9.67 9.97 10.47
CA TRP A 196 10.07 8.68 9.90
C TRP A 196 9.75 8.55 8.41
N ALA A 197 8.59 9.05 7.99
CA ALA A 197 8.18 9.07 6.59
C ALA A 197 8.97 10.10 5.77
N ARG A 198 9.35 11.24 6.38
CA ARG A 198 10.14 12.28 5.74
C ARG A 198 11.58 11.85 5.48
N GLU A 199 12.20 11.12 6.41
CA GLU A 199 13.54 10.54 6.22
C GLU A 199 13.59 9.53 5.07
N ARG A 200 12.46 8.88 4.77
CA ARG A 200 12.34 7.87 3.71
C ARG A 200 11.77 8.42 2.40
N LEU A 201 11.56 9.73 2.30
CA LEU A 201 11.17 10.36 1.04
C LEU A 201 12.41 10.48 0.13
N GLU A 202 12.34 9.81 -1.03
CA GLU A 202 13.29 9.95 -2.15
C GLU A 202 12.67 10.72 -3.32
#